data_AF-A0A941QNL1-F1
#
_entry.id   AF-A0A941QNL1-F1
#
_cell.length_a   1.000
_cell.length_b   1.000
_cell.length_c   1.000
_cell.angle_alpha   90.00
_cell.angle_beta   90.00
_cell.angle_gamma   90.00
#
_symmetry.space_group_name_H-M   'P 1'
#
loop_
_entity.id
_entity.type
_entity.pdbx_description
1 polymer ?
#
loop_
_entity_poly.entity_id
_entity_poly.type
_entity_poly.pdbx_seq_one_letter_code
_entity_poly.pdbx_strand_id
1 'polypeptide(L)'
;MAASRRSLLAALVNRSELRRWRSRARQVAATPLSALRGQRSQARDLRAELDELIHVADSRLGLPAIGSSAFPVPHGTDWSWRPQAWRGPLAQSGLTALRSGAQLGEELTLFHDCAASEMTLRQLRNRRESDLAPYALRLDVFGFDGSFLSLVVNLPDEALQGLKKSHLIRLDPMVQIEKPLEIFARLNIKHGPNTEQLVRELPLHEADRMVEFDLAYTNINEKRIERAWIDLIFERPQMNEVTLRDLTLSRRPRAEL
;
A
#
# COMPACT_ATOMS: atom_id res chain seq x y z
N MET A 1 -42.17 14.48 5.40
CA MET A 1 -42.37 14.52 6.87
C MET A 1 -42.03 13.20 7.60
N ALA A 2 -42.11 12.02 6.98
CA ALA A 2 -41.83 10.73 7.65
C ALA A 2 -40.34 10.46 7.94
N ALA A 3 -39.41 10.94 7.10
CA ALA A 3 -37.96 10.77 7.33
C ALA A 3 -37.44 11.60 8.52
N SER A 4 -37.99 12.80 8.73
CA SER A 4 -37.62 13.72 9.83
C SER A 4 -38.08 13.20 11.21
N ARG A 5 -39.30 12.64 11.31
CA ARG A 5 -39.80 12.05 12.57
C ARG A 5 -39.03 10.78 12.99
N ARG A 6 -38.58 9.97 12.02
CA ARG A 6 -37.71 8.80 12.28
C ARG A 6 -36.33 9.22 12.81
N SER A 7 -35.78 10.33 12.33
CA SER A 7 -34.50 10.87 12.80
C SER A 7 -34.56 11.41 14.25
N LEU A 8 -35.68 12.05 14.63
CA LEU A 8 -35.87 12.57 16.00
C LEU A 8 -36.05 11.46 17.04
N LEU A 9 -36.82 10.42 16.75
CA LEU A 9 -36.97 9.26 17.63
C LEU A 9 -35.63 8.54 17.81
N ALA A 10 -34.88 8.33 16.73
CA ALA A 10 -33.54 7.74 16.79
C ALA A 10 -32.58 8.57 17.65
N ALA A 11 -32.58 9.90 17.48
CA ALA A 11 -31.74 10.80 18.28
C ALA A 11 -32.09 10.76 19.78
N LEU A 12 -33.38 10.66 20.11
CA LEU A 12 -33.84 10.54 21.50
C LEU A 12 -33.41 9.21 22.12
N VAL A 13 -33.59 8.10 21.41
CA VAL A 13 -33.17 6.76 21.85
C VAL A 13 -31.66 6.72 22.09
N ASN A 14 -30.86 7.24 21.16
CA ASN A 14 -29.41 7.30 21.31
C ASN A 14 -28.98 8.13 22.53
N ARG A 15 -29.63 9.28 22.75
CA ARG A 15 -29.37 10.12 23.94
C ARG A 15 -29.76 9.44 25.24
N SER A 16 -30.85 8.66 25.28
CA SER A 16 -31.22 7.91 26.48
C SER A 16 -30.27 6.76 26.75
N GLU A 17 -29.86 6.04 25.71
CA GLU A 17 -28.91 4.93 25.81
C GLU A 17 -27.55 5.40 26.31
N LEU A 18 -27.02 6.49 25.77
CA LEU A 18 -25.77 7.08 26.25
C LEU A 18 -25.86 7.55 27.71
N ARG A 19 -27.00 8.13 28.10
CA ARG A 19 -27.26 8.53 29.50
C ARG A 19 -27.31 7.31 30.43
N ARG A 20 -27.95 6.22 30.01
CA ARG A 20 -28.01 4.96 30.76
C ARG A 20 -26.61 4.40 31.01
N TRP A 21 -25.77 4.32 29.99
CA TRP A 21 -24.39 3.83 30.12
C TRP A 21 -23.51 4.75 30.98
N ARG A 22 -23.66 6.08 30.86
CA ARG A 22 -23.00 7.04 31.75
C ARG A 22 -23.41 6.86 33.22
N SER A 23 -24.69 6.60 33.48
CA SER A 23 -25.18 6.32 34.83
C SER A 23 -24.59 5.04 35.40
N ARG A 24 -24.62 3.94 34.63
CA ARG A 24 -24.00 2.65 34.99
C ARG A 24 -22.51 2.80 35.30
N ALA A 25 -21.77 3.54 34.48
CA ALA A 25 -20.35 3.80 34.69
C ALA A 25 -20.07 4.54 36.02
N ARG A 26 -20.91 5.52 36.39
CA ARG A 26 -20.78 6.25 37.66
C ARG A 26 -21.10 5.39 38.89
N GLN A 27 -22.03 4.44 38.75
CA GLN A 27 -22.50 3.59 39.85
C GLN A 27 -21.76 2.24 39.95
N VAL A 28 -20.75 2.02 39.10
CA VAL A 28 -20.09 0.71 38.95
C VAL A 28 -19.55 0.15 40.26
N ALA A 29 -18.98 1.01 41.12
CA ALA A 29 -18.40 0.63 42.41
C ALA A 29 -19.45 0.17 43.45
N ALA A 30 -20.69 0.64 43.33
CA ALA A 30 -21.78 0.32 44.24
C ALA A 30 -22.75 -0.74 43.68
N THR A 31 -22.51 -1.25 42.46
CA THR A 31 -23.42 -2.17 41.79
C THR A 31 -23.14 -3.62 42.21
N PRO A 32 -24.18 -4.44 42.54
CA PRO A 32 -23.99 -5.85 42.87
C PRO A 32 -23.28 -6.65 41.77
N LEU A 33 -22.42 -7.60 42.17
CA LEU A 33 -21.57 -8.38 41.25
C LEU A 33 -22.36 -9.14 40.17
N SER A 34 -23.57 -9.64 40.48
CA SER A 34 -24.43 -10.33 39.52
C SER A 34 -24.89 -9.40 38.39
N ALA A 35 -25.33 -8.18 38.73
CA ALA A 35 -25.70 -7.15 37.77
C ALA A 35 -24.49 -6.62 36.98
N LEU A 36 -23.33 -6.48 37.63
CA LEU A 36 -22.09 -6.06 36.96
C LEU A 36 -21.65 -7.04 35.87
N ARG A 37 -21.79 -8.36 36.07
CA ARG A 37 -21.46 -9.36 35.03
C ARG A 37 -22.28 -9.15 33.76
N GLY A 38 -23.59 -8.95 33.90
CA GLY A 38 -24.50 -8.68 32.79
C GLY A 38 -24.20 -7.35 32.11
N GLN A 39 -24.00 -6.27 32.89
CA GLN A 39 -23.64 -4.96 32.36
C GLN A 39 -22.29 -5.00 31.60
N ARG A 40 -21.30 -5.73 32.12
CA ARG A 40 -20.00 -5.91 31.48
C ARG A 40 -20.09 -6.66 30.16
N SER A 41 -20.92 -7.70 30.08
CA SER A 41 -21.14 -8.45 28.83
C SER A 41 -21.75 -7.53 27.76
N GLN A 42 -22.87 -6.90 28.09
CA GLN A 42 -23.56 -5.96 27.19
C GLN A 42 -22.65 -4.82 26.71
N ALA A 43 -21.78 -4.30 27.59
CA ALA A 43 -20.84 -3.25 27.22
C ALA A 43 -19.78 -3.74 26.22
N ARG A 44 -19.32 -5.00 26.35
CA ARG A 44 -18.35 -5.59 25.41
C ARG A 44 -18.96 -5.83 24.04
N ASP A 45 -20.19 -6.33 24.02
CA ASP A 45 -20.92 -6.58 22.78
C ASP A 45 -21.12 -5.26 22.02
N LEU A 46 -21.62 -4.22 22.69
CA LEU A 46 -21.76 -2.88 22.10
C LEU A 46 -20.42 -2.29 21.65
N ARG A 47 -19.35 -2.49 22.43
CA ARG A 47 -18.02 -1.98 22.06
C ARG A 47 -17.51 -2.65 20.78
N ALA A 48 -17.67 -3.97 20.65
CA ALA A 48 -17.24 -4.69 19.45
C ALA A 48 -17.90 -4.14 18.18
N GLU A 49 -19.22 -3.97 18.19
CA GLU A 49 -19.99 -3.42 17.07
C GLU A 49 -19.60 -1.96 16.75
N LEU A 50 -19.40 -1.13 17.78
CA LEU A 50 -18.97 0.26 17.61
C LEU A 50 -17.55 0.34 17.06
N ASP A 51 -16.64 -0.51 17.53
CA ASP A 51 -15.26 -0.58 17.05
C ASP A 51 -15.23 -1.02 15.57
N GLU A 52 -16.07 -1.97 15.15
CA GLU A 52 -16.21 -2.37 13.75
C GLU A 52 -16.75 -1.23 12.87
N LEU A 53 -17.81 -0.55 13.30
CA LEU A 53 -18.36 0.60 12.57
C LEU A 53 -17.33 1.71 12.44
N ILE A 54 -16.63 2.07 13.52
CA ILE A 54 -15.59 3.10 13.51
C ILE A 54 -14.47 2.68 12.56
N HIS A 55 -14.03 1.42 12.61
CA HIS A 55 -13.01 0.90 11.71
C HIS A 55 -13.39 1.06 10.23
N VAL A 56 -14.62 0.71 9.86
CA VAL A 56 -15.14 0.86 8.50
C VAL A 56 -15.32 2.33 8.14
N ALA A 57 -15.86 3.15 9.06
CA ALA A 57 -16.10 4.57 8.85
C ALA A 57 -14.79 5.33 8.66
N ASP A 58 -13.79 5.13 9.52
CA ASP A 58 -12.45 5.71 9.38
C ASP A 58 -11.80 5.30 8.06
N SER A 59 -12.01 4.06 7.63
CA SER A 59 -11.51 3.58 6.34
C SER A 59 -12.16 4.32 5.16
N ARG A 60 -13.45 4.63 5.23
CA ARG A 60 -14.23 5.30 4.17
C ARG A 60 -14.10 6.83 4.19
N LEU A 61 -14.04 7.42 5.37
CA LEU A 61 -13.97 8.87 5.59
C LEU A 61 -12.53 9.38 5.60
N GLY A 62 -11.56 8.50 5.83
CA GLY A 62 -10.14 8.84 5.75
C GLY A 62 -9.77 9.30 4.35
N LEU A 63 -9.16 10.47 4.26
CA LEU A 63 -8.39 10.86 3.10
C LEU A 63 -7.06 10.08 3.10
N PRO A 64 -6.55 9.69 1.93
CA PRO A 64 -7.13 9.85 0.59
C PRO A 64 -8.26 8.82 0.31
N ALA A 65 -9.25 9.22 -0.49
CA ALA A 65 -10.43 8.41 -0.78
C ALA A 65 -10.06 7.10 -1.49
N ILE A 66 -10.67 5.99 -1.05
CA ILE A 66 -10.49 4.67 -1.68
C ILE A 66 -10.96 4.74 -3.14
N GLY A 67 -10.14 4.21 -4.06
CA GLY A 67 -10.41 4.27 -5.50
C GLY A 67 -9.93 5.55 -6.20
N SER A 68 -9.40 6.54 -5.48
CA SER A 68 -8.70 7.66 -6.12
C SER A 68 -7.40 7.16 -6.76
N SER A 69 -7.38 7.15 -8.09
CA SER A 69 -6.19 6.87 -8.90
C SER A 69 -5.48 8.13 -9.38
N ALA A 70 -5.99 9.32 -9.05
CA ALA A 70 -5.39 10.58 -9.45
C ALA A 70 -4.15 10.87 -8.58
N PHE A 71 -3.06 11.25 -9.25
CA PHE A 71 -1.83 11.74 -8.63
C PHE A 71 -1.16 12.72 -9.61
N PRO A 72 -0.30 13.64 -9.11
CA PRO A 72 0.45 14.54 -9.97
C PRO A 72 1.32 13.73 -10.94
N VAL A 73 1.24 14.05 -12.23
CA VAL A 73 2.12 13.47 -13.26
C VAL A 73 2.94 14.57 -13.93
N PRO A 74 4.17 14.28 -14.37
CA PRO A 74 4.94 15.25 -15.14
C PRO A 74 4.25 15.68 -16.43
N HIS A 75 4.55 16.89 -16.92
CA HIS A 75 4.08 17.33 -18.23
C HIS A 75 4.58 16.39 -19.34
N GLY A 76 3.73 16.17 -20.35
CA GLY A 76 4.02 15.26 -21.47
C GLY A 76 3.85 13.77 -21.15
N THR A 77 3.33 13.43 -19.97
CA THR A 77 2.98 12.04 -19.61
C THR A 77 1.89 11.52 -20.54
N ASP A 78 2.18 10.41 -21.22
CA ASP A 78 1.23 9.72 -22.11
C ASP A 78 0.61 8.47 -21.47
N TRP A 79 1.19 7.99 -20.37
CA TRP A 79 0.67 6.89 -19.57
C TRP A 79 1.10 7.04 -18.11
N SER A 80 0.18 6.72 -17.19
CA SER A 80 0.44 6.75 -15.75
C SER A 80 -0.35 5.66 -15.05
N TRP A 81 0.23 5.07 -14.00
CA TRP A 81 -0.37 3.95 -13.31
C TRP A 81 0.08 3.87 -11.85
N ARG A 82 -0.85 3.42 -11.00
CA ARG A 82 -0.61 3.07 -9.59
C ARG A 82 -1.02 1.61 -9.41
N PRO A 83 -0.18 0.72 -8.86
CA PRO A 83 -0.54 -0.68 -8.67
C PRO A 83 -1.68 -0.86 -7.66
N GLN A 84 -2.42 -1.97 -7.77
CA GLN A 84 -3.63 -2.28 -7.01
C GLN A 84 -3.44 -2.23 -5.49
N ALA A 85 -2.26 -2.63 -5.00
CA ALA A 85 -1.96 -2.67 -3.57
C ALA A 85 -1.97 -1.28 -2.91
N TRP A 86 -1.92 -0.21 -3.70
CA TRP A 86 -2.03 1.17 -3.23
C TRP A 86 -3.38 1.81 -3.56
N ARG A 87 -4.21 1.21 -4.43
CA ARG A 87 -5.49 1.77 -4.90
C ARG A 87 -6.71 1.33 -4.07
N GLY A 88 -6.69 0.10 -3.57
CA GLY A 88 -7.84 -0.52 -2.91
C GLY A 88 -7.46 -1.68 -1.99
N PRO A 89 -8.40 -2.17 -1.16
CA PRO A 89 -8.14 -3.29 -0.27
C PRO A 89 -7.87 -4.56 -1.09
N LEU A 90 -6.85 -5.32 -0.70
CA LEU A 90 -6.57 -6.65 -1.23
C LEU A 90 -7.45 -7.71 -0.56
N ALA A 91 -7.77 -8.78 -1.28
CA ALA A 91 -8.52 -9.93 -0.74
C ALA A 91 -7.79 -10.55 0.47
N GLN A 92 -6.46 -10.63 0.38
CA GLN A 92 -5.58 -10.96 1.50
C GLN A 92 -4.71 -9.75 1.80
N SER A 93 -4.88 -9.17 2.99
CA SER A 93 -4.17 -7.95 3.40
C SER A 93 -2.77 -8.23 3.95
N GLY A 94 -2.33 -9.49 4.03
CA GLY A 94 -1.03 -9.79 4.58
C GLY A 94 -0.57 -11.24 4.49
N LEU A 95 0.74 -11.39 4.53
CA LEU A 95 1.46 -12.65 4.49
C LEU A 95 2.48 -12.68 5.63
N THR A 96 2.65 -13.86 6.22
CA THR A 96 3.63 -14.15 7.27
C THR A 96 4.46 -15.36 6.85
N ALA A 97 5.68 -15.49 7.37
CA ALA A 97 6.60 -16.57 7.01
C ALA A 97 6.70 -16.74 5.47
N LEU A 98 6.90 -15.60 4.80
CA LEU A 98 6.93 -15.48 3.35
C LEU A 98 7.88 -16.50 2.72
N ARG A 99 7.38 -17.32 1.80
CA ARG A 99 8.28 -18.12 0.94
C ARG A 99 8.70 -17.27 -0.25
N SER A 100 9.86 -17.53 -0.81
CA SER A 100 10.27 -16.92 -2.07
C SER A 100 9.26 -17.24 -3.17
N GLY A 101 8.83 -16.23 -3.92
CA GLY A 101 7.75 -16.31 -4.90
C GLY A 101 6.35 -16.12 -4.31
N ALA A 102 6.21 -15.73 -3.04
CA ALA A 102 4.89 -15.44 -2.46
C ALA A 102 4.24 -14.22 -3.13
N GLN A 103 2.96 -14.37 -3.51
CA GLN A 103 2.19 -13.34 -4.20
C GLN A 103 1.28 -12.60 -3.23
N LEU A 104 1.20 -11.28 -3.36
CA LEU A 104 0.27 -10.44 -2.61
C LEU A 104 -0.64 -9.69 -3.58
N GLY A 105 -1.83 -10.23 -3.80
CA GLY A 105 -2.69 -9.78 -4.89
C GLY A 105 -2.19 -10.29 -6.26
N GLU A 106 -2.53 -9.60 -7.34
CA GLU A 106 -2.32 -10.05 -8.72
C GLU A 106 -1.04 -9.47 -9.34
N GLU A 107 -0.59 -8.31 -8.83
CA GLU A 107 0.48 -7.52 -9.46
C GLU A 107 1.82 -7.64 -8.73
N LEU A 108 1.85 -8.25 -7.53
CA LEU A 108 3.02 -8.27 -6.66
C LEU A 108 3.51 -9.67 -6.35
N THR A 109 4.82 -9.85 -6.41
CA THR A 109 5.48 -11.08 -5.98
C THR A 109 6.75 -10.76 -5.21
N LEU A 110 6.96 -11.38 -4.06
CA LEU A 110 8.14 -11.19 -3.23
C LEU A 110 9.10 -12.37 -3.41
N PHE A 111 10.36 -12.08 -3.71
CA PHE A 111 11.42 -13.07 -3.84
C PHE A 111 12.55 -12.79 -2.85
N HIS A 112 13.09 -13.85 -2.27
CA HIS A 112 14.29 -13.81 -1.43
C HIS A 112 15.03 -15.16 -1.48
N ASP A 113 16.24 -15.20 -0.92
CA ASP A 113 17.06 -16.42 -0.78
C ASP A 113 17.27 -16.87 0.67
N CYS A 114 16.61 -16.25 1.64
CA CYS A 114 16.68 -16.68 3.04
C CYS A 114 16.29 -18.15 3.24
N ALA A 115 17.02 -18.85 4.12
CA ALA A 115 16.68 -20.22 4.50
C ALA A 115 15.50 -20.26 5.47
N ALA A 116 15.47 -19.32 6.41
CA ALA A 116 14.34 -19.09 7.32
C ALA A 116 13.68 -17.75 7.00
N SER A 117 12.36 -17.77 6.84
CA SER A 117 11.60 -16.54 6.59
C SER A 117 11.06 -15.96 7.88
N GLU A 118 11.74 -14.93 8.37
CA GLU A 118 11.29 -14.12 9.51
C GLU A 118 10.81 -12.76 9.01
N MET A 119 9.94 -12.78 8.00
CA MET A 119 9.43 -11.58 7.35
C MET A 119 7.90 -11.60 7.26
N THR A 120 7.31 -10.42 7.28
CA THR A 120 5.88 -10.23 6.97
C THR A 120 5.70 -9.11 5.96
N LEU A 121 4.73 -9.27 5.06
CA LEU A 121 4.33 -8.25 4.09
C LEU A 121 2.85 -8.00 4.25
N ARG A 122 2.44 -6.77 4.55
CA ARG A 122 1.06 -6.42 4.86
C ARG A 122 0.64 -5.11 4.22
N GLN A 123 -0.60 -5.08 3.73
CA GLN A 123 -1.27 -3.88 3.29
C GLN A 123 -1.85 -3.14 4.51
N LEU A 124 -1.61 -1.83 4.57
CA LEU A 124 -2.09 -0.95 5.62
C LEU A 124 -2.91 0.19 5.01
N ARG A 125 -3.93 0.67 5.72
CA ARG A 125 -4.65 1.89 5.33
C ARG A 125 -3.78 3.10 5.65
N ASN A 126 -3.49 3.93 4.65
CA ASN A 126 -2.92 5.25 4.88
C ASN A 126 -3.95 6.18 5.53
N ARG A 127 -3.47 7.02 6.44
CA ARG A 127 -4.31 7.90 7.27
C ARG A 127 -3.72 9.31 7.41
N ARG A 128 -2.57 9.60 6.79
CA ARG A 128 -1.96 10.93 6.87
C ARG A 128 -2.57 11.81 5.80
N GLU A 129 -2.77 13.08 6.11
CA GLU A 129 -3.28 14.06 5.13
C GLU A 129 -2.35 14.21 3.91
N SER A 130 -1.05 13.96 4.10
CA SER A 130 -0.04 13.99 3.03
C SER A 130 -0.05 12.74 2.13
N ASP A 131 -0.73 11.66 2.53
CA ASP A 131 -0.76 10.43 1.74
C ASP A 131 -1.71 10.63 0.54
N LEU A 132 -1.24 10.36 -0.68
CA LEU A 132 -2.08 10.39 -1.89
C LEU A 132 -2.72 9.03 -2.22
N ALA A 133 -2.02 7.94 -1.90
CA ALA A 133 -2.54 6.59 -2.03
C ALA A 133 -3.35 6.17 -0.81
N PRO A 134 -4.52 5.53 -0.99
CA PRO A 134 -5.32 5.05 0.12
C PRO A 134 -4.67 3.93 0.94
N TYR A 135 -3.80 3.13 0.34
CA TYR A 135 -3.14 2.03 1.03
C TYR A 135 -1.62 2.13 0.89
N ALA A 136 -0.93 1.49 1.83
CA ALA A 136 0.52 1.31 1.83
C ALA A 136 0.86 -0.18 1.95
N LEU A 137 2.07 -0.54 1.56
CA LEU A 137 2.64 -1.85 1.87
C LEU A 137 3.72 -1.70 2.92
N ARG A 138 3.67 -2.54 3.95
CA ARG A 138 4.69 -2.65 4.97
C ARG A 138 5.34 -4.01 4.90
N LEU A 139 6.67 -3.98 4.88
CA LEU A 139 7.54 -5.12 4.98
C LEU A 139 8.26 -5.05 6.34
N ASP A 140 7.95 -6.00 7.21
CA ASP A 140 8.63 -6.18 8.49
C ASP A 140 9.65 -7.32 8.34
N VAL A 141 10.94 -7.03 8.53
CA VAL A 141 12.03 -8.03 8.45
C VAL A 141 12.69 -8.14 9.82
N PHE A 142 12.57 -9.31 10.45
CA PHE A 142 13.22 -9.58 11.75
C PHE A 142 14.61 -10.20 11.51
N GLY A 143 14.67 -11.42 11.01
CA GLY A 143 15.89 -12.09 10.56
C GLY A 143 16.05 -12.04 9.04
N PHE A 144 17.29 -11.91 8.57
CA PHE A 144 17.63 -11.98 7.15
C PHE A 144 19.03 -12.59 7.00
N ASP A 145 19.08 -13.85 6.55
CA ASP A 145 20.32 -14.60 6.28
C ASP A 145 20.62 -14.73 4.78
N GLY A 146 19.81 -14.08 3.95
CA GLY A 146 19.93 -14.08 2.50
C GLY A 146 20.89 -13.00 1.97
N SER A 147 21.05 -12.99 0.66
CA SER A 147 21.77 -11.94 -0.07
C SER A 147 20.83 -10.97 -0.79
N PHE A 148 19.57 -11.36 -1.05
CA PHE A 148 18.63 -10.52 -1.78
C PHE A 148 17.20 -10.61 -1.25
N LEU A 149 16.51 -9.46 -1.25
CA LEU A 149 15.07 -9.36 -1.08
C LEU A 149 14.53 -8.44 -2.17
N SER A 150 13.58 -8.92 -2.96
CA SER A 150 12.99 -8.17 -4.06
C SER A 150 11.47 -8.21 -3.99
N LEU A 151 10.84 -7.04 -4.06
CA LEU A 151 9.41 -6.91 -4.34
C LEU A 151 9.24 -6.60 -5.83
N VAL A 152 8.68 -7.56 -6.56
CA VAL A 152 8.38 -7.47 -7.98
C VAL A 152 7.01 -6.84 -8.17
N VAL A 153 6.94 -5.85 -9.06
CA VAL A 153 5.72 -5.17 -9.49
C VAL A 153 5.57 -5.37 -10.99
N ASN A 154 4.61 -6.18 -11.42
CA ASN A 154 4.34 -6.42 -12.83
C ASN A 154 3.68 -5.17 -13.45
N LEU A 155 4.24 -4.65 -14.53
CA LEU A 155 3.61 -3.55 -15.26
C LEU A 155 2.45 -4.11 -16.09
N PRO A 156 1.33 -3.36 -16.21
CA PRO A 156 0.20 -3.80 -16.99
C PRO A 156 0.46 -3.60 -18.50
N ASP A 157 -0.34 -4.25 -19.35
CA ASP A 157 -0.13 -4.24 -20.80
C ASP A 157 -0.16 -2.82 -21.39
N GLU A 158 -0.96 -1.91 -20.81
CA GLU A 158 -1.05 -0.50 -21.23
C GLU A 158 0.30 0.23 -21.11
N ALA A 159 1.18 -0.20 -20.20
CA ALA A 159 2.53 0.37 -20.08
C ALA A 159 3.38 0.09 -21.34
N LEU A 160 3.11 -1.03 -22.00
CA LEU A 160 3.88 -1.55 -23.14
C LEU A 160 3.35 -1.04 -24.47
N GLN A 161 2.06 -0.68 -24.52
CA GLN A 161 1.42 -0.20 -25.75
C GLN A 161 2.10 1.06 -26.28
N GLY A 162 2.75 0.94 -27.44
CA GLY A 162 3.48 2.04 -28.07
C GLY A 162 4.80 2.40 -27.39
N LEU A 163 5.34 1.56 -26.50
CA LEU A 163 6.61 1.79 -25.83
C LEU A 163 7.76 1.80 -26.86
N LYS A 164 8.56 2.86 -26.81
CA LYS A 164 9.70 3.12 -27.70
C LYS A 164 10.94 3.49 -26.88
N LYS A 165 12.13 3.35 -27.48
CA LYS A 165 13.40 3.83 -26.92
C LYS A 165 13.41 5.33 -26.64
N SER A 166 12.58 6.09 -27.35
CA SER A 166 12.42 7.52 -27.11
C SER A 166 11.63 7.85 -25.83
N HIS A 167 11.24 6.88 -25.01
CA HIS A 167 10.50 7.15 -23.77
C HIS A 167 11.39 7.12 -22.53
N LEU A 168 10.95 7.87 -21.54
CA LEU A 168 11.39 7.78 -20.15
C LEU A 168 10.30 7.05 -19.36
N ILE A 169 10.69 6.11 -18.52
CA ILE A 169 9.81 5.53 -17.50
C ILE A 169 10.24 6.10 -16.15
N ARG A 170 9.33 6.81 -15.47
CA ARG A 170 9.55 7.37 -14.14
C ARG A 170 8.86 6.48 -13.11
N LEU A 171 9.59 6.19 -12.04
CA LEU A 171 9.09 5.55 -10.83
C LEU A 171 9.15 6.57 -9.69
N ASP A 172 8.01 6.76 -9.02
CA ASP A 172 7.87 7.71 -7.92
C ASP A 172 7.36 6.97 -6.67
N PRO A 173 8.28 6.45 -5.83
CA PRO A 173 7.96 5.78 -4.59
C PRO A 173 7.95 6.72 -3.38
N MET A 174 6.93 6.59 -2.53
CA MET A 174 6.94 7.20 -1.19
C MET A 174 7.38 6.17 -0.15
N VAL A 175 8.67 6.15 0.18
CA VAL A 175 9.25 5.16 1.11
C VAL A 175 9.48 5.74 2.50
N GLN A 176 9.18 4.95 3.52
CA GLN A 176 9.57 5.17 4.92
C GLN A 176 10.37 3.97 5.39
N ILE A 177 11.56 4.21 5.92
CA ILE A 177 12.46 3.20 6.47
C ILE A 177 12.74 3.51 7.93
N GLU A 178 12.78 2.49 8.77
CA GLU A 178 13.14 2.64 10.19
C GLU A 178 14.66 2.82 10.36
N LYS A 179 15.44 2.02 9.64
CA LYS A 179 16.91 2.10 9.62
C LYS A 179 17.41 2.38 8.20
N PRO A 180 18.53 3.13 8.05
CA PRO A 180 19.17 3.36 6.75
C PRO A 180 19.34 2.06 5.97
N LEU A 181 18.89 2.08 4.73
CA LEU A 181 18.81 0.91 3.86
C LEU A 181 18.93 1.37 2.41
N GLU A 182 19.81 0.73 1.65
CA GLU A 182 19.90 0.97 0.21
C GLU A 182 18.78 0.19 -0.50
N ILE A 183 18.07 0.89 -1.39
CA ILE A 183 16.99 0.32 -2.18
C ILE A 183 17.27 0.61 -3.65
N PHE A 184 17.27 -0.43 -4.47
CA PHE A 184 17.46 -0.32 -5.91
C PHE A 184 16.16 -0.65 -6.64
N ALA A 185 15.80 0.17 -7.60
CA ALA A 185 14.75 -0.14 -8.56
C ALA A 185 15.39 -0.67 -9.85
N ARG A 186 14.99 -1.88 -10.26
CA ARG A 186 15.39 -2.45 -11.55
C ARG A 186 14.18 -2.58 -12.46
N LEU A 187 14.18 -1.82 -13.54
CA LEU A 187 13.23 -2.01 -14.64
C LEU A 187 13.71 -3.15 -15.53
N ASN A 188 12.84 -4.14 -15.75
CA ASN A 188 13.06 -5.25 -16.66
C ASN A 188 12.07 -5.16 -17.82
N ILE A 189 12.55 -5.23 -19.05
CA ILE A 189 11.72 -5.27 -20.27
C ILE A 189 12.08 -6.53 -21.05
N LYS A 190 11.17 -7.50 -21.11
CA LYS A 190 11.34 -8.68 -21.96
C LYS A 190 10.96 -8.36 -23.40
N HIS A 191 11.87 -8.64 -24.32
CA HIS A 191 11.64 -8.47 -25.75
C HIS A 191 12.13 -9.68 -26.57
N GLY A 192 11.20 -10.56 -26.93
CA GLY A 192 11.53 -11.85 -27.52
C GLY A 192 12.31 -12.75 -26.53
N PRO A 193 13.45 -13.34 -26.92
CA PRO A 193 14.26 -14.18 -26.03
C PRO A 193 15.09 -13.37 -25.01
N ASN A 194 15.20 -12.06 -25.20
CA ASN A 194 16.09 -11.20 -24.41
C ASN A 194 15.31 -10.42 -23.34
N THR A 195 16.00 -9.99 -22.29
CA THR A 195 15.48 -9.06 -21.29
C THR A 195 16.48 -7.93 -21.11
N GLU A 196 16.03 -6.70 -21.34
CA GLU A 196 16.80 -5.51 -21.00
C GLU A 196 16.57 -5.17 -19.53
N GLN A 197 17.64 -4.79 -18.82
CA GLN A 197 17.59 -4.45 -17.40
C GLN A 197 18.25 -3.09 -17.16
N LEU A 198 17.53 -2.19 -16.52
CA LEU A 198 18.04 -0.89 -16.09
C LEU A 198 17.92 -0.78 -14.58
N VAL A 199 19.02 -0.48 -13.89
CA VAL A 199 19.07 -0.35 -12.43
C VAL A 199 19.29 1.10 -12.04
N ARG A 200 18.54 1.57 -11.05
CA ARG A 200 18.70 2.88 -10.40
C ARG A 200 18.60 2.72 -8.89
N GLU A 201 19.48 3.37 -8.15
CA GLU A 201 19.33 3.51 -6.71
C GLU A 201 18.22 4.53 -6.41
N LEU A 202 17.38 4.27 -5.41
CA LEU A 202 16.37 5.22 -4.97
C LEU A 202 17.02 6.31 -4.10
N PRO A 203 16.87 7.61 -4.43
CA PRO A 203 17.45 8.69 -3.65
C PRO A 203 16.63 8.97 -2.38
N LEU A 204 16.72 8.08 -1.38
CA LEU A 204 15.88 8.13 -0.17
C LEU A 204 16.12 9.38 0.71
N HIS A 205 17.28 10.02 0.56
CA HIS A 205 17.71 11.18 1.33
C HIS A 205 17.43 12.53 0.63
N GLU A 206 16.97 12.49 -0.63
CA GLU A 206 16.72 13.70 -1.41
C GLU A 206 15.27 14.16 -1.28
N ALA A 207 15.02 15.43 -1.59
CA ALA A 207 13.67 16.00 -1.60
C ALA A 207 12.83 15.40 -2.73
N ASP A 208 13.46 15.02 -3.84
CA ASP A 208 12.82 14.42 -5.00
C ASP A 208 13.14 12.93 -5.04
N ARG A 209 12.22 12.13 -4.50
CA ARG A 209 12.41 10.69 -4.28
C ARG A 209 12.00 9.84 -5.48
N MET A 210 12.32 10.27 -6.68
CA MET A 210 11.97 9.55 -7.91
C MET A 210 13.20 8.99 -8.62
N VAL A 211 12.99 8.04 -9.52
CA VAL A 211 14.01 7.60 -10.48
C VAL A 211 13.43 7.56 -11.89
N GLU A 212 14.26 7.89 -12.89
CA GLU A 212 13.90 7.78 -14.31
C GLU A 212 14.80 6.77 -15.03
N PHE A 213 14.17 5.91 -15.81
CA PHE A 213 14.79 4.96 -16.70
C PHE A 213 14.72 5.51 -18.12
N ASP A 214 15.87 5.95 -18.66
CA ASP A 214 16.00 6.39 -20.05
C ASP A 214 16.19 5.18 -20.96
N LEU A 215 15.25 4.98 -21.88
CA LEU A 215 15.27 3.85 -22.80
C LEU A 215 16.13 4.09 -24.05
N ALA A 216 16.66 5.30 -24.26
CA ALA A 216 17.33 5.68 -25.50
C ALA A 216 18.54 4.79 -25.83
N TYR A 217 19.29 4.40 -24.80
CA TYR A 217 20.52 3.61 -24.92
C TYR A 217 20.32 2.11 -24.74
N THR A 218 19.08 1.66 -24.64
CA THR A 218 18.76 0.24 -24.44
C THR A 218 18.82 -0.54 -25.76
N ASN A 219 18.97 -1.86 -25.67
CA ASN A 219 18.92 -2.76 -26.81
C ASN A 219 17.54 -3.37 -27.04
N ILE A 220 16.48 -2.75 -26.49
CA ILE A 220 15.11 -3.26 -26.65
C ILE A 220 14.71 -3.34 -28.13
N ASN A 221 14.01 -4.42 -28.48
CA ASN A 221 13.33 -4.52 -29.76
C ASN A 221 11.88 -4.07 -29.59
N GLU A 222 11.58 -2.82 -29.99
CA GLU A 222 10.27 -2.17 -29.83
C GLU A 222 9.11 -2.99 -30.42
N LYS A 223 9.36 -3.77 -31.49
CA LYS A 223 8.33 -4.59 -32.14
C LYS A 223 8.08 -5.93 -31.44
N ARG A 224 8.88 -6.29 -30.44
CA ARG A 224 8.84 -7.59 -29.76
C ARG A 224 8.74 -7.47 -28.24
N ILE A 225 8.29 -6.33 -27.72
CA ILE A 225 8.06 -6.16 -26.28
C ILE A 225 6.92 -7.10 -25.84
N GLU A 226 7.18 -7.94 -24.84
CA GLU A 226 6.23 -8.95 -24.36
C GLU A 226 5.69 -8.63 -22.97
N ARG A 227 6.57 -8.22 -22.05
CA ARG A 227 6.22 -7.89 -20.66
C ARG A 227 7.27 -6.98 -20.03
N ALA A 228 6.89 -6.21 -19.03
CA ALA A 228 7.81 -5.47 -18.20
C ALA A 228 7.44 -5.58 -16.72
N TRP A 229 8.43 -5.43 -15.84
CA TRP A 229 8.23 -5.42 -14.40
C TRP A 229 9.33 -4.61 -13.72
N ILE A 230 9.04 -4.09 -12.53
CA ILE A 230 10.03 -3.44 -11.68
C ILE A 230 10.34 -4.34 -10.49
N ASP A 231 11.61 -4.56 -10.22
CA ASP A 231 12.09 -5.13 -8.97
C ASP A 231 12.48 -3.99 -8.02
N LEU A 232 11.86 -3.92 -6.84
CA LEU A 232 12.36 -3.12 -5.72
C LEU A 232 13.23 -4.01 -4.84
N ILE A 233 14.54 -3.82 -4.91
CA ILE A 233 15.55 -4.65 -4.26
C ILE A 233 16.02 -3.95 -2.99
N PHE A 234 15.90 -4.63 -1.86
CA PHE A 234 16.29 -4.15 -0.54
C PHE A 234 17.61 -4.81 -0.12
N GLU A 235 18.67 -4.05 0.07
CA GLU A 235 19.98 -4.61 0.40
C GLU A 235 20.12 -4.88 1.91
N ARG A 236 20.19 -6.16 2.30
CA ARG A 236 20.37 -6.59 3.71
C ARG A 236 19.38 -5.92 4.69
N PRO A 237 18.06 -6.09 4.51
CA PRO A 237 17.02 -5.39 5.27
C PRO A 237 16.83 -5.91 6.71
N GLN A 238 17.84 -6.54 7.31
CA GLN A 238 17.74 -7.20 8.61
C GLN A 238 17.29 -6.23 9.71
N MET A 239 16.37 -6.69 10.57
CA MET A 239 15.85 -5.93 11.71
C MET A 239 15.35 -4.54 11.28
N ASN A 240 14.58 -4.46 10.21
CA ASN A 240 14.10 -3.21 9.62
C ASN A 240 12.60 -3.28 9.29
N GLU A 241 11.91 -2.14 9.41
CA GLU A 241 10.57 -1.92 8.90
C GLU A 241 10.68 -1.00 7.67
N VAL A 242 10.16 -1.46 6.52
CA VAL A 242 10.07 -0.66 5.30
C VAL A 242 8.60 -0.51 4.91
N THR A 243 8.12 0.73 4.87
CA THR A 243 6.76 1.06 4.43
C THR A 243 6.78 1.83 3.11
N LEU A 244 6.27 1.21 2.05
CA LEU A 244 5.97 1.83 0.76
C LEU A 244 4.58 2.47 0.84
N ARG A 245 4.54 3.77 1.17
CA ARG A 245 3.30 4.56 1.32
C ARG A 245 2.54 4.76 0.02
N ASP A 246 3.27 4.92 -1.07
CA ASP A 246 2.75 5.05 -2.43
C ASP A 246 3.80 4.50 -3.40
N LEU A 247 3.34 4.06 -4.56
CA LEU A 247 4.18 3.67 -5.67
C LEU A 247 3.44 4.04 -6.96
N THR A 248 3.98 5.00 -7.72
CA THR A 248 3.40 5.40 -8.99
C THR A 248 4.41 5.32 -10.11
N LEU A 249 3.92 5.02 -11.30
CA LEU A 249 4.70 4.96 -12.52
C LEU A 249 4.11 5.92 -13.55
N SER A 250 4.98 6.51 -14.36
CA SER A 250 4.57 7.26 -15.53
C SER A 250 5.53 7.03 -16.69
N ARG A 251 5.02 7.19 -17.90
CA ARG A 251 5.77 7.13 -19.14
C ARG A 251 5.53 8.42 -19.92
N ARG A 252 6.61 8.94 -20.48
CA ARG A 252 6.56 10.13 -21.36
C ARG A 252 7.61 10.03 -22.45
N PRO A 253 7.39 10.65 -23.62
CA PRO A 253 8.45 10.86 -24.59
C PRO A 253 9.57 11.70 -23.96
N ARG A 254 10.81 11.36 -24.28
CA ARG A 254 11.99 12.17 -24.00
C ARG A 254 11.86 13.47 -24.80
N ALA A 255 12.25 14.59 -24.20
CA ALA A 255 12.34 15.86 -24.93
C ALA A 255 13.38 15.72 -26.05
N GLU A 256 13.04 16.17 -27.26
CA GLU A 256 14.01 16.32 -28.35
C GLU A 256 14.99 17.44 -27.95
N LEU A 257 16.30 17.13 -28.02
CA LEU A 257 17.38 18.11 -27.85
C LEU A 257 17.62 18.85 -29.17
#